data_AF-M0HKG0-F1
#
_entry.id   AF-M0HKG0-F1
#
_cell.length_a   1.000
_cell.length_b   1.000
_cell.length_c   1.000
_cell.angle_alpha   90.00
_cell.angle_beta   90.00
_cell.angle_gamma   90.00
#
_symmetry.space_group_name_H-M   'P 1'
#
loop_
_entity.id
_entity.type
_entity.pdbx_description
1 polymer ?
#
loop_
_entity_poly.entity_id
_entity_poly.type
_entity_poly.pdbx_seq_one_letter_code
_entity_poly.pdbx_strand_id
1 'polypeptide(L)'
;MQILQALVLDHVLTTGGDVLWLDAANHANAASLTRLSPSRRLLNRIHVARAFTPYQHAELATTLQATVAESDIDPSLVVCPGLDALYDTDEVADAVGKPLLSRAVAALKRVARESDASLLATHLGRPETSPYAEIVARAVPSTLYCEQTRFGPRFRGPDFETLVYPDATGMQTTLAFWRDVLAHRATASDMAVEPATPSGVMIDGTQ
;
A
#
# COMPACT_ATOMS: atom_id res chain seq x y z
N MET A 1 -13.33 -3.64 -4.92
CA MET A 1 -11.95 -3.15 -4.74
C MET A 1 -11.16 -4.24 -4.01
N GLN A 2 -10.25 -4.96 -4.68
CA GLN A 2 -9.43 -6.03 -4.09
C GLN A 2 -7.92 -5.77 -4.16
N ILE A 3 -7.55 -4.52 -4.44
CA ILE A 3 -6.17 -4.12 -4.78
C ILE A 3 -5.24 -4.33 -3.59
N LEU A 4 -5.69 -3.97 -2.40
CA LEU A 4 -4.92 -4.16 -1.17
C LEU A 4 -4.60 -5.63 -0.92
N GLN A 5 -5.60 -6.52 -1.06
CA GLN A 5 -5.41 -7.95 -0.86
C GLN A 5 -4.44 -8.53 -1.90
N ALA A 6 -4.53 -8.10 -3.16
CA ALA A 6 -3.58 -8.51 -4.19
C ALA A 6 -2.15 -8.05 -3.87
N LEU A 7 -1.96 -6.80 -3.45
CA LEU A 7 -0.65 -6.26 -3.08
C LEU A 7 -0.03 -7.00 -1.88
N VAL A 8 -0.84 -7.33 -0.88
CA VAL A 8 -0.39 -8.10 0.29
C VAL A 8 0.01 -9.52 -0.12
N LEU A 9 -0.79 -10.18 -0.96
CA LEU A 9 -0.47 -11.53 -1.43
C LEU A 9 0.80 -11.56 -2.28
N ASP A 10 0.99 -10.57 -3.15
CA ASP A 10 2.21 -10.40 -3.96
C ASP A 10 3.45 -10.20 -3.07
N HIS A 11 3.33 -9.38 -2.02
CA HIS A 11 4.40 -9.23 -1.04
C HIS A 11 4.76 -10.56 -0.36
N VAL A 12 3.77 -11.32 0.13
CA VAL A 12 4.03 -12.63 0.76
C VAL A 12 4.68 -13.62 -0.22
N LEU A 13 4.28 -13.59 -1.49
CA LEU A 13 4.86 -14.44 -2.53
C LEU A 13 6.33 -14.10 -2.81
N THR A 14 6.68 -12.82 -2.75
CA THR A 14 8.01 -12.33 -3.13
C THR A 14 9.01 -12.38 -1.97
N THR A 15 8.60 -12.01 -0.76
CA THR A 15 9.49 -11.98 0.41
C THR A 15 9.51 -13.31 1.16
N GLY A 16 8.38 -14.02 1.16
CA GLY A 16 8.19 -15.18 2.00
C GLY A 16 8.19 -14.89 3.51
N GLY A 17 8.07 -13.63 3.93
CA GLY A 17 7.88 -13.25 5.34
C GLY A 17 6.42 -13.29 5.78
N ASP A 18 6.18 -13.06 7.07
CA ASP A 18 4.84 -12.97 7.62
C ASP A 18 4.24 -11.57 7.42
N VAL A 19 2.92 -11.47 7.50
CA VAL A 19 2.15 -10.23 7.41
C VAL A 19 1.35 -10.05 8.68
N LEU A 20 1.53 -8.91 9.33
CA LEU A 20 0.62 -8.44 10.37
C LEU A 20 -0.43 -7.54 9.74
N TRP A 21 -1.70 -7.87 9.94
CA TRP A 21 -2.82 -7.10 9.43
C TRP A 21 -3.66 -6.58 10.60
N LEU A 22 -3.56 -5.28 10.88
CA LEU A 22 -4.42 -4.61 11.86
C LEU A 22 -5.63 -4.00 11.13
N ASP A 23 -6.78 -4.66 11.23
CA ASP A 23 -7.99 -4.30 10.48
C ASP A 23 -8.93 -3.42 11.31
N ALA A 24 -9.07 -2.16 10.88
CA ALA A 24 -10.01 -1.19 11.46
C ALA A 24 -11.28 -1.00 10.62
N ALA A 25 -11.30 -1.51 9.37
CA ALA A 25 -12.31 -1.16 8.38
C ALA A 25 -12.78 -2.37 7.55
N ASN A 26 -12.69 -3.58 8.10
CA ASN A 26 -13.14 -4.84 7.47
C ASN A 26 -12.51 -5.14 6.10
N HIS A 27 -11.24 -4.77 5.92
CA HIS A 27 -10.50 -5.03 4.68
C HIS A 27 -9.82 -6.41 4.68
N ALA A 28 -9.58 -7.03 5.85
CA ALA A 28 -9.12 -8.40 5.94
C ALA A 28 -10.27 -9.38 5.62
N ASN A 29 -10.59 -9.50 4.33
CA ASN A 29 -11.73 -10.28 3.85
C ASN A 29 -11.29 -11.68 3.38
N ALA A 30 -11.68 -12.71 4.12
CA ALA A 30 -11.28 -14.10 3.86
C ALA A 30 -11.68 -14.59 2.45
N ALA A 31 -12.87 -14.23 1.95
CA ALA A 31 -13.32 -14.62 0.61
C ALA A 31 -12.46 -13.97 -0.48
N SER A 32 -12.00 -12.74 -0.27
CA SER A 32 -11.09 -12.03 -1.16
C SER A 32 -9.71 -12.65 -1.18
N LEU A 33 -9.12 -12.86 -0.01
CA LEU A 33 -7.80 -13.48 0.13
C LEU A 33 -7.79 -14.91 -0.40
N THR A 34 -8.82 -15.71 -0.11
CA THR A 34 -8.92 -17.11 -0.59
C THR A 34 -9.04 -17.19 -2.11
N ARG A 35 -9.80 -16.28 -2.72
CA ARG A 35 -10.00 -16.25 -4.17
C ARG A 35 -8.72 -15.85 -4.92
N LEU A 36 -7.94 -14.93 -4.36
CA LEU A 36 -6.74 -14.40 -5.00
C LEU A 36 -5.49 -15.22 -4.69
N SER A 37 -5.46 -15.91 -3.54
CA SER A 37 -4.27 -16.64 -3.13
C SER A 37 -4.04 -17.88 -4.00
N PRO A 38 -2.81 -18.13 -4.48
CA PRO A 38 -2.49 -19.33 -5.23
C PRO A 38 -2.49 -20.59 -4.34
N SER A 39 -2.42 -20.45 -3.01
CA SER A 39 -2.51 -21.59 -2.09
C SER A 39 -3.01 -21.20 -0.70
N ARG A 40 -3.61 -22.16 0.01
CA ARG A 40 -4.02 -21.95 1.42
C ARG A 40 -2.82 -21.78 2.36
N ARG A 41 -1.70 -22.45 2.08
CA ARG A 41 -0.49 -22.36 2.91
C ARG A 41 0.05 -20.93 2.99
N LEU A 42 -0.09 -20.16 1.91
CA LEU A 42 0.32 -18.76 1.88
C LEU A 42 -0.52 -17.90 2.83
N LEU A 43 -1.81 -18.21 3.01
CA LEU A 43 -2.69 -17.49 3.92
C LEU A 43 -2.31 -17.67 5.39
N ASN A 44 -1.61 -18.76 5.74
CA ASN A 44 -1.15 -18.99 7.11
C ASN A 44 -0.10 -17.98 7.57
N ARG A 45 0.49 -17.23 6.64
CA ARG A 45 1.45 -16.15 6.91
C ARG A 45 0.78 -14.80 7.16
N ILE A 46 -0.55 -14.73 7.09
CA ILE A 46 -1.30 -13.49 7.29
C ILE A 46 -1.98 -13.56 8.65
N HIS A 47 -1.45 -12.82 9.60
CA HIS A 47 -1.93 -12.74 10.98
C HIS A 47 -2.84 -11.51 11.11
N VAL A 48 -4.13 -11.74 11.33
CA VAL A 48 -5.13 -10.66 11.37
C VAL A 48 -5.54 -10.38 12.81
N ALA A 49 -5.43 -9.11 13.22
CA ALA A 49 -6.06 -8.57 14.41
C ALA A 49 -7.13 -7.56 13.99
N ARG A 50 -8.35 -7.66 14.54
CA ARG A 50 -9.45 -6.77 14.19
C ARG A 50 -9.91 -5.97 15.39
N ALA A 51 -10.03 -4.66 15.18
CA ALA A 51 -10.64 -3.75 16.14
C ALA A 51 -12.07 -3.39 15.72
N PHE A 52 -12.91 -3.09 16.70
CA PHE A 52 -14.28 -2.60 16.48
C PHE A 52 -14.50 -1.21 17.10
N THR A 53 -13.55 -0.72 17.88
CA THR A 53 -13.59 0.60 18.53
C THR A 53 -12.21 1.25 18.45
N PRO A 54 -12.14 2.60 18.54
CA PRO A 54 -10.85 3.32 18.52
C PRO A 54 -9.95 2.95 19.69
N TYR A 55 -10.53 2.57 20.85
CA TYR A 55 -9.78 2.11 22.01
C TYR A 55 -9.13 0.74 21.77
N GLN A 56 -9.91 -0.24 21.30
CA GLN A 56 -9.39 -1.55 20.94
C GLN A 56 -8.32 -1.46 19.86
N HIS A 57 -8.52 -0.58 18.88
CA HIS A 57 -7.55 -0.37 17.82
C HIS A 57 -6.21 0.17 18.36
N ALA A 58 -6.27 1.19 19.23
CA ALA A 58 -5.07 1.73 19.86
C ALA A 58 -4.38 0.70 20.77
N GLU A 59 -5.14 -0.08 21.53
CA GLU A 59 -4.63 -1.15 22.38
C GLU A 59 -3.90 -2.22 21.56
N LEU A 60 -4.55 -2.76 20.53
CA LEU A 60 -3.97 -3.74 19.61
C LEU A 60 -2.69 -3.22 18.97
N ALA A 61 -2.69 -1.98 18.46
CA ALA A 61 -1.50 -1.38 17.87
C ALA A 61 -0.33 -1.29 18.87
N THR A 62 -0.62 -0.96 20.14
CA THR A 62 0.42 -0.78 21.16
C THR A 62 0.94 -2.08 21.77
N THR A 63 0.14 -3.14 21.74
CA THR A 63 0.50 -4.48 22.23
C THR A 63 1.11 -5.37 21.15
N LEU A 64 0.97 -5.00 19.87
CA LEU A 64 1.39 -5.79 18.71
C LEU A 64 2.85 -6.28 18.80
N GLN A 65 3.78 -5.46 19.29
CA GLN A 65 5.18 -5.89 19.43
C GLN A 65 5.35 -7.09 20.37
N ALA A 66 4.60 -7.11 21.48
CA ALA A 66 4.64 -8.22 22.41
C ALA A 66 4.05 -9.47 21.74
N THR A 67 2.93 -9.33 21.01
CA THR A 67 2.33 -10.42 20.23
C THR A 67 3.32 -11.03 19.23
N VAL A 68 4.08 -10.19 18.51
CA VAL A 68 5.11 -10.64 17.56
C VAL A 68 6.16 -11.49 18.26
N ALA A 69 6.69 -11.02 19.38
CA ALA A 69 7.71 -11.73 20.15
C ALA A 69 7.20 -13.03 20.77
N GLU A 70 5.96 -13.04 21.29
CA GLU A 70 5.35 -14.22 21.94
C GLU A 70 4.95 -15.30 20.94
N SER A 71 4.62 -14.91 19.71
CA SER A 71 4.07 -15.81 18.68
C SER A 71 5.11 -16.27 17.65
N ASP A 72 6.39 -15.90 17.83
CA ASP A 72 7.47 -16.21 16.88
C ASP A 72 7.14 -15.80 15.43
N ILE A 73 6.55 -14.61 15.27
CA ILE A 73 6.19 -14.05 13.96
C ILE A 73 7.36 -13.18 13.49
N ASP A 74 7.78 -13.35 12.24
CA ASP A 74 8.82 -12.51 11.61
C ASP A 74 8.21 -11.70 10.45
N PRO A 75 7.60 -10.54 10.74
CA PRO A 75 6.80 -9.84 9.76
C PRO A 75 7.68 -9.10 8.75
N SER A 76 7.47 -9.31 7.46
CA SER A 76 8.05 -8.48 6.40
C SER A 76 7.13 -7.31 6.00
N LEU A 77 5.87 -7.35 6.42
CA LEU A 77 4.88 -6.30 6.14
C LEU A 77 3.86 -6.14 7.28
N VAL A 78 3.62 -4.89 7.68
CA VAL A 78 2.52 -4.47 8.54
C VAL A 78 1.49 -3.73 7.70
N VAL A 79 0.24 -4.18 7.72
CA VAL A 79 -0.87 -3.67 6.90
C VAL A 79 -1.98 -3.09 7.78
N CYS A 80 -2.31 -1.84 7.53
CA CYS A 80 -3.17 -1.02 8.39
C CYS A 80 -4.18 -0.23 7.54
N PRO A 81 -5.22 -0.89 6.98
CA PRO A 81 -6.14 -0.25 6.09
C PRO A 81 -7.24 0.52 6.83
N GLY A 82 -7.54 1.73 6.35
CA GLY A 82 -8.55 2.61 6.93
C GLY A 82 -8.22 2.94 8.38
N LEU A 83 -6.98 3.32 8.65
CA LEU A 83 -6.43 3.47 10.00
C LEU A 83 -7.16 4.53 10.84
N ASP A 84 -7.80 5.47 10.16
CA ASP A 84 -8.64 6.55 10.67
C ASP A 84 -10.12 6.15 10.88
N ALA A 85 -10.58 5.03 10.31
CA ALA A 85 -12.01 4.71 10.18
C ALA A 85 -12.76 4.61 11.52
N LEU A 86 -12.11 4.10 12.56
CA LEU A 86 -12.72 3.96 13.90
C LEU A 86 -12.64 5.26 14.72
N TYR A 87 -11.85 6.24 14.27
CA TYR A 87 -11.66 7.52 14.97
C TYR A 87 -12.49 8.63 14.34
N ASP A 88 -12.67 8.59 13.02
CA ASP A 88 -13.43 9.58 12.24
C ASP A 88 -14.94 9.29 12.33
N THR A 89 -15.45 9.36 13.56
CA THR A 89 -16.86 9.12 13.92
C THR A 89 -17.30 10.12 14.98
N ASP A 90 -18.62 10.31 15.13
CA ASP A 90 -19.17 11.16 16.20
C ASP A 90 -19.13 10.49 17.59
N GLU A 91 -18.61 9.26 17.70
CA GLU A 91 -18.61 8.49 18.95
C GLU A 91 -17.46 8.85 19.90
N VAL A 92 -16.37 9.44 19.37
CA VAL A 92 -15.21 9.82 20.16
C VAL A 92 -14.81 11.26 19.87
N ALA A 93 -14.76 12.07 20.93
CA ALA A 93 -14.33 13.45 20.82
C ALA A 93 -12.87 13.56 20.34
N ASP A 94 -12.59 14.56 19.50
CA ASP A 94 -11.26 14.87 18.96
C ASP A 94 -10.14 14.92 20.00
N ALA A 95 -10.44 15.46 21.18
CA ALA A 95 -9.49 15.58 22.28
C ALA A 95 -8.99 14.22 22.79
N VAL A 96 -9.75 13.14 22.55
CA VAL A 96 -9.42 11.76 22.91
C VAL A 96 -8.97 10.97 21.67
N GLY A 97 -9.69 11.08 20.57
CA GLY A 97 -9.43 10.31 19.35
C GLY A 97 -8.05 10.60 18.75
N LYS A 98 -7.67 11.89 18.62
CA LYS A 98 -6.42 12.28 17.93
C LYS A 98 -5.17 11.77 18.67
N PRO A 99 -5.06 11.92 20.00
CA PRO A 99 -3.96 11.30 20.75
C PRO A 99 -3.94 9.77 20.64
N LEU A 100 -5.10 9.11 20.68
CA LEU A 100 -5.18 7.65 20.56
C LEU A 100 -4.66 7.17 19.20
N LEU A 101 -5.12 7.77 18.10
CA LEU A 101 -4.64 7.44 16.75
C LEU A 101 -3.14 7.73 16.61
N SER A 102 -2.68 8.88 17.09
CA SER A 102 -1.25 9.24 17.04
C SER A 102 -0.38 8.22 17.76
N ARG A 103 -0.82 7.73 18.93
CA ARG A 103 -0.15 6.67 19.68
C ARG A 103 -0.17 5.34 18.92
N ALA A 104 -1.29 4.96 18.33
CA ALA A 104 -1.41 3.74 17.53
C ALA A 104 -0.45 3.76 16.33
N VAL A 105 -0.43 4.85 15.58
CA VAL A 105 0.48 5.06 14.44
C VAL A 105 1.94 5.00 14.86
N ALA A 106 2.31 5.64 15.97
CA ALA A 106 3.68 5.58 16.49
C ALA A 106 4.09 4.15 16.88
N ALA A 107 3.18 3.38 17.48
CA ALA A 107 3.43 1.98 17.83
C ALA A 107 3.60 1.10 16.58
N LEU A 108 2.75 1.25 15.57
CA LEU A 108 2.85 0.53 14.30
C LEU A 108 4.18 0.81 13.57
N LYS A 109 4.60 2.08 13.53
CA LYS A 109 5.91 2.47 12.98
C LYS A 109 7.07 1.85 13.75
N ARG A 110 6.92 1.70 15.07
CA ARG A 110 7.92 1.04 15.91
C ARG A 110 8.03 -0.45 15.57
N VAL A 111 6.91 -1.15 15.48
CA VAL A 111 6.87 -2.57 15.11
C VAL A 111 7.52 -2.81 13.75
N ALA A 112 7.13 -2.02 12.76
CA ALA A 112 7.69 -2.13 11.41
C ALA A 112 9.21 -1.91 11.42
N ARG A 113 9.70 -0.87 12.10
CA ARG A 113 11.13 -0.59 12.20
C ARG A 113 11.90 -1.68 12.95
N GLU A 114 11.37 -2.16 14.06
CA GLU A 114 12.06 -3.17 14.89
C GLU A 114 12.12 -4.55 14.23
N SER A 115 11.19 -4.83 13.32
CA SER A 115 11.12 -6.09 12.57
C SER A 115 11.69 -5.96 11.14
N ASP A 116 12.28 -4.81 10.79
CA ASP A 116 12.71 -4.47 9.42
C ASP A 116 11.60 -4.69 8.35
N ALA A 117 10.35 -4.49 8.76
CA ALA A 117 9.16 -4.69 7.94
C ALA A 117 8.77 -3.40 7.21
N SER A 118 8.15 -3.55 6.04
CA SER A 118 7.42 -2.44 5.40
C SER A 118 6.12 -2.12 6.17
N LEU A 119 5.72 -0.85 6.20
CA LEU A 119 4.41 -0.43 6.73
C LEU A 119 3.53 0.11 5.60
N LEU A 120 2.43 -0.58 5.33
CA LEU A 120 1.41 -0.16 4.39
C LEU A 120 0.16 0.29 5.15
N ALA A 121 -0.16 1.57 5.07
CA ALA A 121 -1.36 2.13 5.68
C ALA A 121 -2.24 2.81 4.63
N THR A 122 -3.55 2.83 4.87
CA THR A 122 -4.48 3.67 4.11
C THR A 122 -5.35 4.47 5.09
N HIS A 123 -5.85 5.60 4.62
CA HIS A 123 -6.88 6.38 5.31
C HIS A 123 -8.14 6.45 4.42
N LEU A 124 -9.32 6.54 5.03
CA LEU A 124 -10.60 6.67 4.33
C LEU A 124 -11.00 8.13 4.16
N GLY A 125 -10.73 8.96 5.17
CA GLY A 125 -10.97 10.38 5.13
C GLY A 125 -10.04 11.09 4.14
N ARG A 126 -10.40 12.32 3.79
CA ARG A 126 -9.53 13.20 2.99
C ARG A 126 -8.66 14.03 3.95
N PRO A 127 -7.33 14.05 3.82
CA PRO A 127 -6.46 14.81 4.72
C PRO A 127 -6.81 16.31 4.81
N GLU A 128 -7.42 16.87 3.77
CA GLU A 128 -7.83 18.28 3.72
C GLU A 128 -9.06 18.58 4.60
N THR A 129 -9.85 17.56 4.94
CA THR A 129 -11.14 17.72 5.65
C THR A 129 -11.28 16.83 6.88
N SER A 130 -10.41 15.85 7.07
CA SER A 130 -10.40 14.93 8.20
C SER A 130 -9.07 15.05 8.96
N PRO A 131 -9.08 15.51 10.22
CA PRO A 131 -7.85 15.60 11.00
C PRO A 131 -7.26 14.23 11.30
N TYR A 132 -8.06 13.16 11.27
CA TYR A 132 -7.59 11.79 11.44
C TYR A 132 -6.85 11.29 10.21
N ALA A 133 -7.40 11.53 9.01
CA ALA A 133 -6.69 11.25 7.77
C ALA A 133 -5.38 12.04 7.66
N GLU A 134 -5.36 13.30 8.11
CA GLU A 134 -4.14 14.12 8.17
C GLU A 134 -3.07 13.48 9.07
N ILE A 135 -3.43 12.99 10.27
CA ILE A 135 -2.51 12.29 11.17
C ILE A 135 -1.87 11.07 10.49
N VAL A 136 -2.67 10.26 9.80
CA VAL A 136 -2.18 9.07 9.07
C VAL A 136 -1.24 9.48 7.93
N ALA A 137 -1.68 10.43 7.09
CA ALA A 137 -0.93 10.90 5.93
C ALA A 137 0.44 11.51 6.33
N ARG A 138 0.49 12.29 7.41
CA ARG A 138 1.75 12.89 7.89
C ARG A 138 2.72 11.89 8.48
N ALA A 139 2.25 10.74 8.94
CA ALA A 139 3.09 9.74 9.58
C ALA A 139 3.83 8.84 8.58
N VAL A 140 3.33 8.72 7.36
CA VAL A 140 3.90 7.87 6.30
C VAL A 140 4.38 8.77 5.15
N PRO A 141 5.68 9.02 5.01
CA PRO A 141 6.21 10.06 4.12
C PRO A 141 6.09 9.73 2.62
N SER A 142 5.82 8.47 2.27
CA SER A 142 5.72 8.00 0.89
C SER A 142 4.29 7.54 0.60
N THR A 143 3.65 8.20 -0.37
CA THR A 143 2.29 7.86 -0.80
C THR A 143 2.32 7.16 -2.14
N LEU A 144 1.58 6.06 -2.24
CA LEU A 144 1.29 5.39 -3.50
C LEU A 144 -0.15 5.72 -3.92
N TYR A 145 -0.30 6.34 -5.08
CA TYR A 145 -1.58 6.52 -5.76
C TYR A 145 -1.92 5.25 -6.52
N CYS A 146 -3.16 4.78 -6.38
CA CYS A 146 -3.65 3.65 -7.15
C CYS A 146 -4.84 4.06 -8.02
N GLU A 147 -4.72 3.82 -9.32
CA GLU A 147 -5.77 4.05 -10.30
C GLU A 147 -6.22 2.70 -10.87
N GLN A 148 -7.51 2.40 -10.79
CA GLN A 148 -8.03 1.20 -11.46
C GLN A 148 -8.17 1.48 -12.95
N THR A 149 -7.38 0.80 -13.78
CA THR A 149 -7.49 0.87 -15.24
C THR A 149 -8.21 -0.36 -15.79
N ARG A 150 -8.52 -0.35 -17.09
CA ARG A 150 -9.04 -1.52 -17.81
C ARG A 150 -8.05 -2.70 -17.86
N PHE A 151 -6.77 -2.44 -17.60
CA PHE A 151 -5.69 -3.43 -17.64
C PHE A 151 -5.27 -3.92 -16.25
N GLY A 152 -5.85 -3.36 -15.19
CA GLY A 152 -5.47 -3.63 -13.81
C GLY A 152 -5.15 -2.36 -13.02
N PRO A 153 -4.80 -2.51 -11.73
CA PRO A 153 -4.39 -1.39 -10.90
C PRO A 153 -3.07 -0.81 -11.37
N ARG A 154 -3.02 0.51 -11.56
CA ARG A 154 -1.81 1.30 -11.80
C ARG A 154 -1.41 1.98 -10.51
N PHE A 155 -0.24 1.64 -9.99
CA PHE A 155 0.34 2.31 -8.85
C PHE A 155 1.34 3.38 -9.31
N ARG A 156 1.37 4.51 -8.61
CA ARG A 156 2.34 5.59 -8.83
C ARG A 156 2.77 6.17 -7.48
N GLY A 157 4.06 6.31 -7.28
CA GLY A 157 4.67 7.03 -6.17
C GLY A 157 5.81 7.91 -6.68
N PRO A 158 6.50 8.63 -5.79
CA PRO A 158 7.64 9.47 -6.16
C PRO A 158 8.72 8.74 -6.95
N ASP A 159 9.01 7.49 -6.56
CA ASP A 159 10.11 6.68 -7.11
C ASP A 159 9.63 5.41 -7.82
N PHE A 160 8.32 5.27 -8.04
CA PHE A 160 7.75 4.03 -8.59
C PHE A 160 6.55 4.32 -9.48
N GLU A 161 6.44 3.61 -10.60
CA GLU A 161 5.24 3.57 -11.41
C GLU A 161 5.02 2.15 -11.95
N THR A 162 3.76 1.70 -12.03
CA THR A 162 3.43 0.45 -12.73
C THR A 162 3.69 0.60 -14.23
N LEU A 163 4.77 -0.03 -14.70
CA LEU A 163 5.25 0.03 -16.08
C LEU A 163 4.80 -1.14 -16.96
N VAL A 164 4.40 -2.26 -16.35
CA VAL A 164 4.06 -3.50 -17.04
C VAL A 164 2.81 -4.10 -16.44
N TYR A 165 1.91 -4.56 -17.31
CA TYR A 165 0.72 -5.35 -16.95
C TYR A 165 0.90 -6.74 -17.55
N PRO A 166 1.17 -7.76 -16.73
CA PRO A 166 1.21 -9.13 -17.20
C PRO A 166 -0.20 -9.62 -17.55
N ASP A 167 -0.35 -10.32 -18.67
CA ASP A 167 -1.56 -11.05 -19.05
C ASP A 167 -1.26 -12.53 -19.35
N ALA A 168 -2.29 -13.34 -19.58
CA ALA A 168 -2.13 -14.78 -19.81
C ALA A 168 -1.39 -15.14 -21.12
N THR A 169 -1.24 -14.18 -22.02
CA THR A 169 -0.72 -14.34 -23.40
C THR A 169 0.54 -13.51 -23.67
N GLY A 170 0.96 -12.63 -22.76
CA GLY A 170 2.06 -11.70 -22.96
C GLY A 170 2.16 -10.63 -21.87
N MET A 171 2.86 -9.55 -22.20
CA MET A 171 3.04 -8.39 -21.33
C MET A 171 2.69 -7.11 -22.08
N GLN A 172 1.85 -6.28 -21.47
CA GLN A 172 1.58 -4.93 -21.95
C GLN A 172 2.46 -3.93 -21.20
N THR A 173 3.28 -3.18 -21.93
CA THR A 173 4.22 -2.18 -21.38
C THR A 173 3.72 -0.76 -21.61
N THR A 174 4.10 0.19 -20.75
CA THR A 174 3.79 1.62 -20.93
C THR A 174 4.82 2.34 -21.82
N LEU A 175 4.54 3.58 -22.25
CA LEU A 175 5.55 4.42 -22.92
C LEU A 175 6.72 4.79 -22.00
N ALA A 176 6.46 4.95 -20.70
CA ALA A 176 7.50 5.19 -19.70
C ALA A 176 8.48 4.01 -19.62
N PHE A 177 7.97 2.77 -19.67
CA PHE A 177 8.81 1.55 -19.75
C PHE A 177 9.81 1.62 -20.92
N TRP A 178 9.34 1.98 -22.12
CA TRP A 178 10.22 2.05 -23.28
C TRP A 178 11.23 3.20 -23.21
N ARG A 179 10.87 4.33 -22.59
CA ARG A 179 11.83 5.39 -22.31
C ARG A 179 12.96 4.91 -21.42
N ASP A 180 12.65 4.18 -20.35
CA ASP A 180 13.66 3.66 -19.43
C ASP A 180 14.57 2.62 -20.11
N VAL A 181 13.98 1.69 -20.87
CA VAL A 181 14.74 0.68 -21.63
C VAL A 181 15.67 1.35 -22.65
N LEU A 182 15.19 2.36 -23.36
CA LEU A 182 16.00 3.08 -24.35
C LEU A 182 17.11 3.90 -23.70
N ALA A 183 16.85 4.56 -22.57
CA ALA A 183 17.86 5.29 -21.81
C ALA A 183 18.99 4.36 -21.34
N HIS A 184 18.65 3.22 -20.72
CA HIS A 184 19.64 2.23 -20.28
C HIS A 184 20.48 1.68 -21.45
N ARG A 185 19.84 1.41 -22.60
CA ARG A 185 20.54 0.91 -23.79
C ARG A 185 21.48 1.94 -24.40
N ALA A 186 21.10 3.22 -24.39
CA ALA A 186 21.94 4.29 -24.89
C ALA A 186 23.19 4.48 -24.02
N THR A 187 23.04 4.47 -22.69
CA THR A 187 24.17 4.50 -21.75
C THR A 187 25.09 3.29 -21.92
N ALA A 188 24.53 2.09 -22.13
CA ALA A 188 25.32 0.88 -22.34
C ALA A 188 26.04 0.83 -23.70
N SER A 189 25.60 1.63 -24.68
CA SER A 189 26.15 1.65 -26.05
C SER A 189 27.02 2.89 -26.33
N ASP A 190 27.29 3.72 -25.32
CA ASP A 190 27.97 5.03 -25.44
C ASP A 190 27.34 5.95 -26.50
N MET A 191 26.04 5.78 -26.73
CA MET A 191 25.27 6.58 -27.68
C MET A 191 24.66 7.77 -26.94
N ALA A 192 24.93 8.98 -27.42
CA ALA A 192 24.25 10.17 -26.92
C ALA A 192 22.75 10.09 -27.23
N VAL A 193 21.89 10.16 -26.20
CA VAL A 193 20.45 10.36 -26.38
C VAL A 193 20.22 11.84 -26.62
N GLU A 194 20.07 12.26 -27.86
CA GLU A 194 19.55 13.59 -28.13
C GLU A 194 18.06 13.66 -27.72
N PRO A 195 17.62 14.70 -26.99
CA PRO A 195 16.21 14.91 -26.75
C PRO A 195 15.52 15.12 -28.10
N ALA A 196 14.53 14.28 -28.40
CA ALA A 196 13.71 14.48 -29.58
C ALA A 196 13.04 15.87 -29.49
N THR A 197 13.40 16.77 -30.39
CA THR A 197 12.68 18.02 -30.59
C THR A 197 11.22 17.68 -30.86
N PRO A 198 10.24 18.26 -30.15
CA PRO A 198 8.84 17.96 -30.41
C PRO A 198 8.52 18.41 -31.84
N SER A 199 8.45 17.47 -32.78
CA SER A 199 7.83 17.73 -34.07
C SER A 199 6.35 17.82 -33.82
N GLY A 200 5.83 19.05 -33.80
CA GLY A 200 4.40 19.29 -33.69
C GLY A 200 3.67 18.49 -34.76
N VAL A 201 2.78 17.59 -34.34
CA VAL A 201 1.82 16.98 -35.25
C VAL A 201 0.81 18.07 -35.56
N MET A 202 0.99 18.74 -36.70
CA MET A 202 -0.06 19.53 -37.33
C MET A 202 -1.14 18.55 -37.77
N ILE A 203 -2.23 18.45 -37.01
CA ILE A 203 -3.46 17.82 -37.50
C ILE A 203 -4.08 18.83 -38.47
N ASP A 204 -3.68 18.75 -39.74
CA ASP A 204 -4.39 19.45 -40.80
C ASP A 204 -5.61 18.60 -41.19
N GLY A 205 -6.78 19.08 -40.79
CA GLY A 205 -8.03 18.36 -40.92
C GLY A 205 -9.22 19.27 -40.66
N THR A 206 -9.35 20.32 -41.48
CA THR A 206 -10.56 21.12 -41.57
C THR A 206 -11.58 20.37 -42.44
N GLN A 207 -12.72 19.98 -41.86
CA GLN A 207 -14.08 20.42 -42.24
C GLN A 207 -15.12 19.83 -41.28
#